data_AF-A0A3D4BBD5-F1
#
_entry.id   AF-A0A3D4BBD5-F1
#
_cell.length_a   1.000
_cell.length_b   1.000
_cell.length_c   1.000
_cell.angle_alpha   90.00
_cell.angle_beta   90.00
_cell.angle_gamma   90.00
#
_symmetry.space_group_name_H-M   'P 1'
#
loop_
_entity.id
_entity.type
_entity.pdbx_description
1 polymer ?
#
loop_
_entity_poly.entity_id
_entity_poly.type
_entity_poly.pdbx_seq_one_letter_code
_entity_poly.pdbx_strand_id
1 'polypeptide(L)'
;AKMPTIAALAYRHSEGYPYTYPDNDLSYCGNFLRMMFKMTERNYKPDPILEKVLDVVFILHVDHEQNCSANAMRSVGSSFPDPYVSIAAAAAGLYGP
;
A
#
# COMPACT_ATOMS: atom_id res chain seq x y z
N ALA A 1 2.97 -4.20 7.96
CA ALA A 1 1.49 -4.19 7.87
C ALA A 1 0.84 -2.80 7.65
N LYS A 2 1.50 -1.65 7.91
CA LYS A 2 0.82 -0.34 7.84
C LYS A 2 0.74 0.30 6.43
N MET A 3 1.52 -0.18 5.45
CA MET A 3 1.57 0.41 4.10
C MET A 3 0.21 0.49 3.38
N PRO A 4 -0.61 -0.59 3.33
CA PRO A 4 -1.93 -0.51 2.71
C PRO A 4 -2.86 0.49 3.39
N THR A 5 -2.77 0.60 4.72
CA THR A 5 -3.56 1.58 5.48
C THR A 5 -3.15 3.00 5.09
N ILE A 6 -1.86 3.32 5.05
CA ILE A 6 -1.38 4.66 4.67
C ILE A 6 -1.83 4.99 3.23
N ALA A 7 -1.68 4.06 2.28
CA ALA A 7 -2.09 4.25 0.90
C ALA A 7 -3.61 4.45 0.75
N ALA A 8 -4.42 3.64 1.44
CA ALA A 8 -5.87 3.80 1.39
C ALA A 8 -6.34 5.11 2.04
N LEU A 9 -5.71 5.53 3.14
CA LEU A 9 -6.01 6.81 3.79
C LEU A 9 -5.62 7.99 2.90
N ALA A 10 -4.49 7.91 2.18
CA ALA A 10 -4.09 8.94 1.22
C ALA A 10 -5.12 9.09 0.09
N TYR A 11 -5.61 7.96 -0.47
CA TYR A 11 -6.68 7.97 -1.47
C TYR A 11 -7.98 8.59 -0.93
N ARG A 12 -8.43 8.18 0.26
CA ARG A 12 -9.64 8.76 0.85
C ARG A 12 -9.48 10.25 1.16
N HIS A 13 -8.29 10.66 1.58
CA HIS A 13 -7.99 12.06 1.82
C HIS A 13 -8.10 12.89 0.54
N SER A 14 -7.58 12.40 -0.59
CA SER A 14 -7.69 13.11 -1.88
C SER A 14 -9.13 13.22 -2.39
N GLU A 15 -9.97 12.24 -2.09
CA GLU A 15 -11.40 12.23 -2.47
C GLU A 15 -12.31 12.94 -1.44
N GLY A 16 -11.80 13.33 -0.27
CA GLY A 16 -12.59 13.94 0.80
C GLY A 16 -13.46 12.95 1.59
N TYR A 17 -13.18 11.65 1.52
CA TYR A 17 -13.92 10.62 2.25
C TYR A 17 -13.43 10.45 3.69
N PRO A 18 -14.32 10.10 4.65
CA PRO A 18 -13.93 9.81 6.02
C PRO A 18 -13.09 8.53 6.09
N TYR A 19 -12.10 8.48 6.98
CA TYR A 19 -11.20 7.34 7.09
C TYR A 19 -11.87 6.04 7.55
N THR A 20 -11.46 4.93 6.94
CA THR A 20 -11.93 3.57 7.27
C THR A 20 -10.79 2.78 7.90
N TYR A 21 -11.04 2.19 9.06
CA TYR A 21 -10.08 1.34 9.78
C TYR A 21 -9.97 -0.06 9.17
N PRO A 22 -8.84 -0.76 9.37
CA PRO A 22 -8.68 -2.14 8.91
C PRO A 22 -9.66 -3.10 9.63
N ASP A 23 -10.00 -4.20 8.95
CA ASP A 23 -10.69 -5.36 9.51
C ASP A 23 -9.70 -6.51 9.71
N ASN A 24 -9.80 -7.23 10.82
CA ASN A 24 -8.96 -8.42 11.06
C ASN A 24 -9.57 -9.68 10.45
N ASP A 25 -10.86 -9.67 10.11
CA ASP A 25 -11.56 -10.82 9.54
C ASP A 25 -11.37 -10.92 8.01
N LEU A 26 -10.75 -9.92 7.38
CA LEU A 26 -10.49 -9.87 5.95
C LEU A 26 -9.04 -10.21 5.60
N SER A 27 -8.84 -10.73 4.39
CA SER A 27 -7.51 -10.93 3.82
C SER A 27 -6.76 -9.60 3.63
N TYR A 28 -5.46 -9.66 3.34
CA TYR A 28 -4.65 -8.48 3.08
C TYR A 28 -5.22 -7.58 1.96
N CYS A 29 -5.57 -8.18 0.82
CA CYS A 29 -6.13 -7.48 -0.33
C CYS A 29 -7.59 -7.05 -0.07
N GLY A 30 -8.40 -7.91 0.54
CA GLY A 30 -9.78 -7.60 0.88
C GLY A 30 -9.89 -6.43 1.87
N ASN A 31 -8.95 -6.36 2.82
CA ASN A 31 -8.87 -5.27 3.78
C ASN A 31 -8.42 -3.95 3.11
N PHE A 32 -7.49 -4.00 2.15
CA PHE A 32 -7.12 -2.82 1.36
C PHE A 32 -8.30 -2.27 0.55
N LEU A 33 -9.04 -3.15 -0.15
CA LEU A 33 -10.25 -2.77 -0.90
C LEU A 33 -11.32 -2.17 0.01
N ARG A 34 -11.55 -2.75 1.19
CA ARG A 34 -12.45 -2.19 2.21
C ARG A 34 -12.03 -0.80 2.61
N MET A 35 -10.75 -0.60 2.93
CA MET A 35 -10.27 0.71 3.36
C MET A 35 -10.44 1.75 2.26
N MET A 36 -10.27 1.42 0.98
CA MET A 36 -10.47 2.37 -0.12
C MET A 36 -11.95 2.66 -0.43
N PHE A 37 -12.77 1.62 -0.56
CA PHE A 37 -14.08 1.73 -1.22
C PHE A 37 -15.29 1.59 -0.30
N LYS A 38 -15.11 1.27 0.99
CA LYS A 38 -16.24 1.25 1.93
C LYS A 38 -16.84 2.65 2.06
N MET A 39 -18.13 2.79 1.76
CA MET A 39 -18.90 4.02 1.92
C MET A 39 -19.81 3.94 3.15
N THR A 40 -21.12 3.84 2.96
CA THR A 40 -22.14 3.83 4.02
C THR A 40 -22.49 2.42 4.51
N GLU A 41 -21.97 1.39 3.85
CA GLU A 41 -22.29 -0.01 4.16
C GLU A 41 -21.75 -0.41 5.53
N ARG A 42 -22.57 -1.16 6.29
CA ARG A 42 -22.15 -1.67 7.61
C ARG A 42 -21.00 -2.67 7.46
N ASN A 43 -21.17 -3.64 6.56
CA ASN A 43 -20.20 -4.68 6.23
C ASN A 43 -19.84 -4.58 4.74
N TYR A 44 -18.61 -4.19 4.45
CA TYR A 44 -18.07 -4.22 3.08
C TYR A 44 -17.63 -5.64 2.77
N LYS A 45 -18.14 -6.22 1.68
CA LYS A 45 -17.70 -7.52 1.19
C LYS A 45 -16.93 -7.31 -0.12
N PRO A 46 -15.61 -7.52 -0.14
CA PRO A 46 -14.85 -7.40 -1.38
C PRO A 46 -15.35 -8.40 -2.42
N ASP A 47 -15.36 -8.00 -3.69
CA ASP A 47 -15.59 -8.92 -4.79
C ASP A 47 -14.40 -9.91 -4.85
N PRO A 48 -14.65 -11.24 -4.80
CA PRO A 48 -13.58 -12.23 -4.80
C PRO A 48 -12.71 -12.17 -6.07
N ILE A 49 -13.24 -11.71 -7.20
CA ILE A 49 -12.48 -11.51 -8.43
C ILE A 49 -11.52 -10.33 -8.26
N LEU A 50 -12.00 -9.19 -7.77
CA LEU A 50 -11.16 -8.01 -7.54
C LEU A 50 -10.10 -8.26 -6.47
N GLU A 51 -10.45 -8.97 -5.40
CA GLU A 51 -9.52 -9.37 -4.36
C GLU A 51 -8.39 -10.23 -4.94
N LYS A 52 -8.73 -11.19 -5.82
CA LYS A 52 -7.72 -12.06 -6.44
C LYS A 52 -6.87 -11.33 -7.46
N VAL A 53 -7.44 -10.43 -8.26
CA VAL A 53 -6.69 -9.61 -9.22
C VAL A 53 -5.69 -8.74 -8.46
N LEU A 54 -6.10 -8.10 -7.37
CA LEU A 54 -5.23 -7.26 -6.56
C LEU A 54 -4.08 -8.06 -5.92
N ASP A 55 -4.38 -9.26 -5.40
CA ASP A 55 -3.35 -10.19 -4.89
C ASP A 55 -2.30 -10.52 -5.96
N VAL A 56 -2.73 -10.85 -7.18
CA VAL A 56 -1.82 -11.11 -8.30
C VAL A 56 -1.00 -9.87 -8.67
N VAL A 57 -1.62 -8.70 -8.74
CA VAL A 57 -0.90 -7.44 -9.04
C VAL A 57 0.16 -7.17 -7.98
N PHE A 58 -0.15 -7.32 -6.70
CA PHE A 58 0.83 -7.14 -5.62
C PHE A 58 1.97 -8.15 -5.69
N ILE A 59 1.68 -9.42 -5.98
CA ILE A 59 2.72 -10.44 -6.16
C ILE A 59 3.64 -10.08 -7.33
N LEU A 60 3.08 -9.63 -8.46
CA LEU A 60 3.86 -9.27 -9.65
C LEU A 60 4.75 -8.03 -9.45
N HIS A 61 4.40 -7.15 -8.52
CA HIS A 61 5.15 -5.92 -8.25
C HIS A 61 5.98 -5.98 -6.96
N VAL A 62 6.10 -7.15 -6.34
CA VAL A 62 6.73 -7.27 -5.01
C VAL A 62 8.22 -6.90 -5.05
N ASP A 63 8.92 -7.25 -6.12
CA ASP A 63 10.34 -6.98 -6.30
C ASP A 63 10.70 -6.94 -7.79
N HIS A 64 11.69 -6.12 -8.13
CA HIS A 64 12.24 -6.05 -9.48
C HIS A 64 13.74 -5.73 -9.43
N GLU A 65 14.46 -6.51 -8.62
CA GLU A 65 15.91 -6.51 -8.47
C GLU A 65 16.52 -5.11 -8.17
N GLN A 66 17.45 -4.61 -8.98
CA GLN A 66 18.19 -3.36 -8.77
C GLN A 66 17.61 -2.20 -9.59
N ASN A 67 16.34 -1.88 -9.34
CA ASN A 67 15.69 -0.70 -9.91
C ASN A 67 16.06 0.60 -9.14
N CYS A 68 15.67 1.75 -9.68
CA CYS A 68 15.99 3.08 -9.12
C CYS A 68 15.60 3.21 -7.64
N SER A 69 14.36 2.85 -7.28
CA SER A 69 13.86 2.92 -5.91
C SER A 69 14.57 1.95 -4.96
N ALA A 70 14.83 0.71 -5.39
CA ALA A 70 15.53 -0.30 -4.59
C ALA A 70 16.98 0.10 -4.33
N ASN A 71 17.66 0.67 -5.33
CA ASN A 71 19.01 1.20 -5.18
C ASN A 71 19.05 2.43 -4.27
N ALA A 72 18.09 3.35 -4.39
CA ALA A 72 17.99 4.50 -3.49
C ALA A 72 17.83 4.07 -2.03
N MET A 73 16.99 3.07 -1.76
CA MET A 73 16.84 2.48 -0.43
C MET A 73 18.16 1.90 0.09
N ARG A 74 18.90 1.15 -0.74
CA ARG A 74 20.18 0.54 -0.36
C ARG A 74 21.27 1.58 -0.09
N SER A 75 21.36 2.61 -0.94
CA SER A 75 22.30 3.71 -0.77
C SER A 75 22.05 4.47 0.52
N VAL A 76 20.81 4.86 0.80
CA VAL A 76 20.43 5.53 2.06
C VAL A 76 20.62 4.59 3.25
N GLY A 77 20.23 3.32 3.12
CA GLY A 77 20.41 2.29 4.14
C GLY A 77 21.86 2.04 4.55
N SER A 78 22.83 2.30 3.67
CA SER A 78 24.26 2.10 3.95
C SER A 78 24.81 3.04 5.05
N SER A 79 24.13 4.16 5.33
CA SER A 79 24.47 5.04 6.45
C SER A 79 23.81 4.64 7.77
N PHE A 80 23.19 3.46 7.84
CA PHE A 80 22.43 2.94 8.99
C PHE A 80 21.34 3.88 9.54
N PRO A 81 20.52 4.55 8.69
CA PRO A 81 19.38 5.30 9.18
C PRO A 81 18.23 4.37 9.59
N ASP A 82 17.21 4.93 10.22
CA ASP A 82 15.98 4.20 10.52
C ASP A 82 15.35 3.63 9.22
N PRO A 83 14.82 2.40 9.23
CA PRO A 83 14.24 1.76 8.05
C PRO A 83 13.07 2.54 7.43
N TYR A 84 12.30 3.30 8.23
CA TYR A 84 11.24 4.17 7.71
C TYR A 84 11.80 5.28 6.83
N VAL A 85 12.97 5.83 7.18
CA VAL A 85 13.67 6.85 6.37
C VAL A 85 14.16 6.25 5.06
N SER A 86 14.69 5.02 5.11
CA SER A 86 15.14 4.31 3.90
C SER A 86 13.98 3.99 2.95
N ILE A 87 12.81 3.59 3.48
CA ILE A 87 11.59 3.36 2.69
C ILE A 87 11.06 4.67 2.10
N ALA A 88 11.13 5.78 2.83
CA ALA A 88 10.73 7.09 2.31
C ALA A 88 11.60 7.52 1.11
N ALA A 89 12.92 7.26 1.16
CA ALA A 89 13.81 7.48 0.03
C ALA A 89 13.46 6.58 -1.17
N ALA A 90 13.12 5.32 -0.92
CA ALA A 90 12.66 4.38 -1.95
C ALA A 90 11.38 4.90 -2.64
N ALA A 91 10.40 5.36 -1.86
CA ALA A 91 9.14 5.92 -2.36
C ALA A 91 9.39 7.18 -3.20
N ALA A 92 10.32 8.05 -2.80
CA ALA A 92 10.71 9.21 -3.59
C ALA A 92 11.35 8.83 -4.93
N GLY A 93 12.18 7.77 -4.95
CA GLY A 93 12.76 7.23 -6.19
C GLY A 93 11.72 6.57 -7.11
N LEU A 94 10.66 5.99 -6.54
CA LEU A 94 9.55 5.39 -7.29
C LEU A 94 8.59 6.43 -7.88
N TYR A 95 8.49 7.61 -7.28
CA TYR A 95 7.58 8.69 -7.70
C TYR A 95 7.98 9.39 -9.01
N GLY A 96 9.13 9.04 -9.59
CA GLY A 96 9.55 9.53 -10.91
C GLY A 96 8.48 9.29 -12.00
N PRO A 97 8.53 10.05 -13.10
CA PRO A 97 7.54 9.97 -14.19
C PRO A 97 7.51 8.61 -14.89
#